data_AF-A0A5C0SGI0-F1
#
_entry.id   AF-A0A5C0SGI0-F1
#
_cell.length_a   1.000
_cell.length_b   1.000
_cell.length_c   1.000
_cell.angle_alpha   90.00
_cell.angle_beta   90.00
_cell.angle_gamma   90.00
#
_symmetry.space_group_name_H-M   'P 1'
#
loop_
_entity.id
_entity.type
_entity.pdbx_description
1 polymer ?
#
loop_
_entity_poly.entity_id
_entity_poly.type
_entity_poly.pdbx_seq_one_letter_code
_entity_poly.pdbx_strand_id
1 'polypeptide(L)'
;MFTKKSKLPSELVGKSFDEVKTYLRENYGEWRIRECNKYKVELYKITDKIPPNYYVAKEYNGYIAIFRVNEEGKSVLIEQTEIPISSLSDMDLQYIKQGIIRKERDEINQILEDYSS
;
A
#
# COMPACT_ATOMS: atom_id res chain seq x y z
N MET A 1 1.01 -8.80 -5.73
CA MET A 1 0.88 -7.95 -6.93
C MET A 1 -0.44 -7.20 -6.84
N PHE A 2 -0.43 -5.88 -6.69
CA PHE A 2 -1.65 -5.06 -6.66
C PHE A 2 -2.01 -4.64 -8.09
N THR A 3 -3.27 -4.79 -8.48
CA THR A 3 -3.74 -4.43 -9.82
C THR A 3 -4.94 -3.49 -9.71
N LYS A 4 -4.82 -2.28 -10.27
CA LYS A 4 -5.95 -1.34 -10.43
C LYS A 4 -6.41 -1.38 -11.89
N LYS A 5 -7.70 -1.57 -12.11
CA LYS A 5 -8.31 -1.51 -13.45
C LYS A 5 -8.96 -0.15 -13.65
N SER A 6 -8.72 0.49 -14.79
CA SER A 6 -9.37 1.73 -15.20
C SER A 6 -9.79 1.66 -16.66
N LYS A 7 -10.85 2.37 -17.03
CA LYS A 7 -11.23 2.54 -18.44
C LYS A 7 -10.33 3.60 -19.07
N LEU A 8 -9.91 3.37 -20.31
CA LEU A 8 -9.25 4.40 -21.10
C LEU A 8 -10.28 5.46 -21.50
N PRO A 9 -9.88 6.74 -21.61
CA PRO A 9 -10.71 7.78 -22.18
C PRO A 9 -11.20 7.38 -23.57
N SER A 10 -12.48 7.67 -23.86
CA SER A 10 -13.08 7.44 -25.18
C SER A 10 -12.38 8.23 -26.30
N GLU A 11 -11.68 9.31 -25.95
CA GLU A 11 -10.91 10.14 -26.89
C GLU A 11 -9.71 9.41 -27.50
N LEU A 12 -9.26 8.33 -26.87
CA LEU A 12 -8.20 7.46 -27.38
C LEU A 12 -8.74 6.37 -28.32
N VAL A 13 -10.06 6.24 -28.47
CA VAL A 13 -10.67 5.25 -29.36
C VAL A 13 -10.47 5.69 -30.81
N GLY A 14 -9.85 4.82 -31.61
CA GLY A 14 -9.53 5.11 -33.02
C GLY A 14 -8.20 5.84 -33.23
N LYS A 15 -7.47 6.16 -32.16
CA LYS A 15 -6.12 6.74 -32.21
C LYS A 15 -5.06 5.70 -32.55
N SER A 16 -3.93 6.17 -33.07
CA SER A 16 -2.76 5.31 -33.33
C SER A 16 -2.12 4.83 -32.02
N PHE A 17 -1.43 3.68 -32.06
CA PHE A 17 -0.71 3.17 -30.88
C PHE A 17 0.34 4.16 -30.37
N ASP A 18 0.96 4.94 -31.25
CA ASP A 18 1.94 5.95 -30.86
C ASP A 18 1.28 7.11 -30.11
N GLU A 19 0.12 7.61 -30.55
CA GLU A 19 -0.66 8.61 -29.82
C GLU A 19 -1.07 8.10 -28.43
N VAL A 20 -1.55 6.86 -28.35
CA VAL A 20 -1.92 6.24 -27.06
C VAL A 20 -0.69 6.12 -26.15
N LYS A 21 0.46 5.68 -26.66
CA LYS A 21 1.71 5.62 -25.87
C LYS A 21 2.15 6.99 -25.39
N THR A 22 2.02 8.04 -26.21
CA THR A 22 2.34 9.42 -25.83
C THR A 22 1.43 9.88 -24.69
N TYR A 23 0.11 9.72 -24.84
CA TYR A 23 -0.85 10.04 -23.78
C TYR A 23 -0.52 9.32 -22.47
N LEU A 24 -0.18 8.03 -22.53
CA LEU A 24 0.16 7.25 -21.34
C LEU A 24 1.44 7.77 -20.68
N ARG A 25 2.45 8.18 -21.45
CA ARG A 25 3.69 8.75 -20.89
C ARG A 25 3.46 10.12 -20.26
N GLU A 26 2.59 10.95 -20.83
CA GLU A 26 2.29 12.28 -20.30
C GLU A 26 1.43 12.21 -19.03
N ASN A 27 0.42 11.34 -19.00
CA ASN A 27 -0.51 11.24 -17.88
C ASN A 27 -0.06 10.25 -16.78
N TYR A 28 0.77 9.27 -17.15
CA TYR A 28 1.28 8.23 -16.25
C TYR A 28 2.80 8.12 -16.31
N GLY A 29 3.52 9.25 -16.32
CA GLY A 29 4.99 9.28 -16.49
C GLY A 29 5.80 8.47 -15.48
N GLU A 30 5.23 8.19 -14.29
CA GLU A 30 5.85 7.32 -13.29
C GLU A 30 5.63 5.80 -13.56
N TRP A 31 4.81 5.46 -14.54
CA TRP A 31 4.44 4.08 -14.89
C TRP A 31 5.13 3.65 -16.18
N ARG A 32 5.60 2.41 -16.21
CA ARG A 32 6.20 1.79 -17.40
C ARG A 32 5.13 1.01 -18.15
N ILE A 33 5.14 1.12 -19.48
CA ILE A 33 4.25 0.36 -20.35
C ILE A 33 4.78 -1.07 -20.42
N ARG A 34 4.02 -2.03 -19.86
CA ARG A 34 4.30 -3.47 -19.99
C ARG A 34 3.79 -4.00 -21.31
N GLU A 35 2.55 -3.63 -21.64
CA GLU A 35 1.87 -4.10 -22.84
C GLU A 35 0.93 -3.02 -23.37
N CYS A 36 0.89 -2.84 -24.68
CA CYS A 36 -0.04 -1.91 -25.32
C CYS A 36 -0.42 -2.50 -26.68
N ASN A 37 -1.64 -3.03 -26.78
CA ASN A 37 -2.17 -3.62 -28.00
C ASN A 37 -3.67 -3.27 -28.16
N LYS A 38 -4.28 -3.72 -29.26
CA LYS A 38 -5.69 -3.41 -29.57
C LYS A 38 -6.72 -3.93 -28.55
N TYR A 39 -6.32 -4.84 -27.67
CA TYR A 39 -7.20 -5.49 -26.68
C TYR A 39 -6.98 -4.95 -25.27
N LYS A 40 -5.74 -4.63 -24.90
CA LYS A 40 -5.41 -4.12 -23.57
C LYS A 40 -4.18 -3.21 -23.56
N VAL A 41 -4.16 -2.34 -22.56
CA VAL A 41 -3.00 -1.57 -22.13
C VAL A 41 -2.70 -1.97 -20.69
N GLU A 42 -1.46 -2.36 -20.44
CA GLU A 42 -0.96 -2.77 -19.14
C GLU A 42 0.23 -1.89 -18.76
N LEU A 43 0.08 -1.17 -17.66
CA LEU A 43 1.12 -0.34 -17.06
C LEU A 43 1.59 -0.98 -15.75
N TYR A 44 2.85 -0.80 -15.41
CA TYR A 44 3.39 -1.23 -14.12
C TYR A 44 4.33 -0.17 -13.53
N LYS A 45 4.36 -0.12 -12.20
CA LYS A 45 5.32 0.67 -11.42
C LYS A 45 5.86 -0.23 -10.32
N ILE A 46 7.16 -0.15 -10.08
CA ILE A 46 7.80 -0.81 -8.93
C ILE A 46 7.99 0.28 -7.88
N THR A 47 7.54 0.00 -6.65
CA THR A 47 7.68 0.92 -5.53
C THR A 47 7.87 0.12 -4.25
N ASP A 48 8.76 0.60 -3.39
CA ASP A 48 8.96 0.07 -2.03
C ASP A 48 7.86 0.53 -1.06
N LYS A 49 6.88 1.29 -1.56
CA LYS A 49 5.74 1.75 -0.78
C LYS A 49 4.82 0.59 -0.45
N ILE A 50 4.31 0.62 0.77
CA ILE A 50 3.28 -0.28 1.25
C ILE A 50 2.02 -0.05 0.38
N PRO A 51 1.34 -1.12 -0.11
CA PRO A 51 0.15 -0.94 -0.92
C PRO A 51 -0.96 -0.22 -0.13
N PRO A 52 -1.80 0.56 -0.81
CA PRO A 52 -2.93 1.21 -0.15
C PRO A 52 -3.88 0.15 0.45
N ASN A 53 -4.56 0.52 1.53
CA ASN A 53 -5.43 -0.34 2.35
C ASN A 53 -4.73 -1.40 3.21
N TYR A 54 -3.41 -1.42 3.26
CA TYR A 54 -2.70 -2.24 4.24
C TYR A 54 -2.67 -1.55 5.61
N TYR A 55 -2.61 -2.37 6.64
CA TYR A 55 -2.46 -1.95 8.03
C TYR A 55 -0.99 -2.08 8.44
N VAL A 56 -0.54 -1.16 9.28
CA VAL A 56 0.82 -1.10 9.81
C VAL A 56 0.72 -0.90 11.32
N ALA A 57 1.11 -1.91 12.10
CA ALA A 57 1.29 -1.75 13.54
C ALA A 57 2.73 -1.32 13.83
N LYS A 58 2.87 -0.17 14.50
CA LYS A 58 4.19 0.36 14.89
C LYS A 58 4.08 1.14 16.20
N GLU A 59 5.24 1.43 16.77
CA GLU A 59 5.34 2.28 17.95
C GLU A 59 4.84 3.71 17.67
N TYR A 60 4.05 4.24 18.59
CA TYR A 60 3.59 5.62 18.61
C TYR A 60 3.40 6.08 20.06
N ASN A 61 4.17 7.09 20.47
CA ASN A 61 4.14 7.66 21.81
C ASN A 61 4.38 6.64 22.95
N GLY A 62 5.21 5.62 22.71
CA GLY A 62 5.51 4.57 23.69
C GLY A 62 4.48 3.43 23.75
N TYR A 63 3.43 3.49 22.92
CA TYR A 63 2.40 2.46 22.81
C TYR A 63 2.38 1.88 21.40
N ILE A 64 1.72 0.74 21.23
CA ILE A 64 1.47 0.19 19.89
C ILE A 64 0.31 0.95 19.25
N ALA A 65 0.48 1.36 17.99
CA ALA A 65 -0.58 2.00 17.22
C ALA A 65 -0.71 1.38 15.83
N ILE A 66 -1.96 1.34 15.36
CA ILE A 66 -2.36 0.81 14.07
C ILE A 66 -2.57 1.98 13.11
N PHE A 67 -1.81 1.96 12.04
CA PHE A 67 -1.92 2.89 10.93
C PHE A 67 -2.49 2.17 9.71
N ARG A 68 -3.26 2.89 8.89
CA ARG A 68 -3.71 2.40 7.59
C ARG A 68 -3.10 3.23 6.49
N VAL A 69 -2.60 2.56 5.47
CA VAL A 69 -2.01 3.22 4.31
C VAL A 69 -3.12 3.71 3.39
N ASN A 70 -3.17 5.03 3.17
CA ASN A 70 -4.15 5.65 2.28
C ASN A 70 -3.75 5.45 0.79
N GLU A 71 -4.59 5.92 -0.14
CA GLU A 71 -4.33 5.80 -1.58
C GLU A 71 -3.05 6.54 -2.03
N GLU A 72 -2.57 7.53 -1.27
CA GLU A 72 -1.32 8.24 -1.53
C GLU A 72 -0.07 7.50 -1.01
N GLY A 73 -0.25 6.38 -0.29
CA GLY A 73 0.83 5.65 0.36
C GLY A 73 1.28 6.27 1.68
N LYS A 74 0.49 7.18 2.28
CA LYS A 74 0.75 7.76 3.61
C LYS A 74 0.08 6.91 4.68
N SER A 75 0.76 6.72 5.80
CA SER A 75 0.20 6.05 6.98
C SER A 75 -0.68 7.02 7.77
N VAL A 76 -1.95 6.68 7.91
CA VAL A 76 -2.93 7.43 8.71
C VAL A 76 -3.19 6.65 9.98
N LEU A 77 -3.05 7.29 11.15
CA LEU A 77 -3.37 6.67 12.44
C LEU A 77 -4.86 6.33 12.46
N ILE A 78 -5.19 5.06 12.70
CA ILE A 78 -6.57 4.59 12.84
C ILE A 78 -6.89 4.35 14.31
N GLU A 79 -5.95 3.76 15.04
CA GLU A 79 -6.15 3.38 16.43
C GLU A 79 -4.82 3.37 17.18
N GLN A 80 -4.83 3.83 18.42
CA GLN A 80 -3.73 3.65 19.35
C GLN A 80 -4.21 2.67 20.43
N THR A 81 -3.43 1.63 20.70
CA THR A 81 -3.75 0.66 21.75
C THR A 81 -3.19 1.15 23.08
N GLU A 82 -3.65 0.54 24.17
CA GLU A 82 -3.14 0.79 25.52
C GLU A 82 -1.94 -0.12 25.86
N ILE A 83 -1.43 -0.88 24.89
CA ILE A 83 -0.31 -1.82 25.08
C ILE A 83 1.00 -1.02 25.00
N PRO A 84 1.75 -0.88 26.11
CA PRO A 84 3.02 -0.17 26.09
C PRO A 84 4.08 -1.04 25.41
N ILE A 85 4.95 -0.44 24.58
CA ILE A 85 6.04 -1.22 23.95
C ILE A 85 6.99 -1.83 24.98
N SER A 86 7.04 -1.26 26.19
CA SER A 86 7.88 -1.76 27.29
C SER A 86 7.40 -3.09 27.87
N SER A 87 6.17 -3.54 27.58
CA SER A 87 5.71 -4.88 27.98
C SER A 87 6.10 -5.97 26.98
N LEU A 88 6.60 -5.60 25.80
CA LEU A 88 6.99 -6.53 24.75
C LEU A 88 8.37 -7.15 25.02
N SER A 89 8.57 -8.37 24.52
CA SER A 89 9.91 -8.97 24.47
C SER A 89 10.83 -8.17 23.54
N ASP A 90 12.15 -8.31 23.70
CA ASP A 90 13.12 -7.63 22.81
C ASP A 90 12.89 -7.96 21.33
N MET A 91 12.45 -9.19 21.03
CA MET A 91 12.15 -9.64 19.69
C MET A 91 10.89 -8.95 19.13
N ASP A 92 9.82 -8.89 19.91
CA ASP A 92 8.55 -8.26 19.51
C ASP A 92 8.68 -6.75 19.39
N LEU A 93 9.45 -6.13 20.30
CA LEU A 93 9.81 -4.73 20.23
C LEU A 93 10.56 -4.40 18.94
N GLN A 94 11.46 -5.28 18.48
CA GLN A 94 12.11 -5.11 17.17
C GLN A 94 11.10 -5.19 16.02
N TYR A 95 10.15 -6.12 16.05
CA TYR A 95 9.11 -6.21 15.02
C TYR A 95 8.21 -4.97 14.98
N ILE A 96 7.76 -4.49 16.13
CA ILE A 96 6.94 -3.26 16.24
C ILE A 96 7.74 -2.02 15.81
N LYS A 97 9.04 -1.95 16.13
CA LYS A 97 9.92 -0.85 15.65
C LYS A 97 10.16 -0.90 14.15
N GLN A 98 10.27 -2.08 13.55
CA GLN A 98 10.36 -2.23 12.09
C GLN A 98 9.04 -1.90 11.39
N GLY A 99 7.91 -2.08 12.10
CA GLY A 99 6.57 -1.86 11.58
C GLY A 99 6.00 -3.13 10.96
N ILE A 100 4.99 -3.70 11.60
CA ILE A 100 4.33 -4.93 11.16
C ILE A 100 3.28 -4.58 10.11
N ILE A 101 3.49 -5.04 8.89
CA ILE A 101 2.60 -4.75 7.77
C ILE A 101 1.70 -5.96 7.51
N ARG A 102 0.38 -5.73 7.53
CA ARG A 102 -0.64 -6.75 7.25
C ARG A 102 -1.70 -6.23 6.30
N LYS A 103 -2.36 -7.15 5.61
CA LYS A 103 -3.40 -6.78 4.64
C LYS A 103 -4.72 -6.55 5.36
N GLU A 104 -5.02 -7.37 6.36
CA GLU A 104 -6.29 -7.31 7.09
C GLU A 104 -6.08 -6.85 8.53
N ARG A 105 -7.11 -6.19 9.09
CA ARG A 105 -7.07 -5.69 10.46
C ARG A 105 -7.03 -6.84 11.47
N ASP A 106 -7.76 -7.92 11.21
CA ASP A 106 -7.79 -9.11 12.06
C ASP A 106 -6.40 -9.72 12.27
N GLU A 107 -5.55 -9.72 11.24
CA GLU A 107 -4.16 -10.19 11.38
C GLU A 107 -3.36 -9.31 12.36
N ILE A 108 -3.61 -8.00 12.38
CA ILE A 108 -2.99 -7.10 13.36
C ILE A 108 -3.55 -7.36 14.75
N ASN A 109 -4.87 -7.49 14.88
CA ASN A 109 -5.52 -7.77 16.17
C ASN A 109 -5.01 -9.06 16.80
N GLN A 110 -4.84 -10.13 16.01
CA GLN A 110 -4.32 -11.40 16.51
C GLN A 110 -2.89 -11.25 17.08
N ILE A 111 -2.05 -10.45 16.43
CA ILE A 111 -0.68 -10.15 16.92
C ILE A 111 -0.74 -9.33 18.22
N LEU A 112 -1.66 -8.37 18.30
CA LEU A 112 -1.84 -7.55 19.51
C LEU A 112 -2.38 -8.35 20.69
N GLU A 113 -3.28 -9.31 20.45
CA GLU A 113 -3.79 -10.22 21.46
C GLU A 113 -2.65 -11.05 22.07
N ASP A 114 -1.77 -11.61 21.23
CA ASP A 114 -0.56 -12.34 21.65
C ASP A 114 0.35 -11.48 22.56
N TYR A 115 0.44 -10.18 22.30
CA TYR A 115 1.25 -9.24 23.07
C TYR A 115 0.61 -8.73 24.37
N SER A 116 -0.69 -8.95 24.52
CA SER A 116 -1.46 -8.55 25.70
C SER A 116 -1.75 -9.72 26.66
N SER A 117 -1.39 -10.95 26.27
CA SER A 117 -1.58 -12.18 27.06
C SER A 117 -0.40 -12.50 27.97
#